data_AF-A0A8H5G204-F1
#
_entry.id   AF-A0A8H5G204-F1
#
_cell.length_a   1.000
_cell.length_b   1.000
_cell.length_c   1.000
_cell.angle_alpha   90.00
_cell.angle_beta   90.00
_cell.angle_gamma   90.00
#
_symmetry.space_group_name_H-M   'P 1'
#
loop_
_entity.id
_entity.type
_entity.pdbx_description
1 polymer ?
#
loop_
_entity_poly.entity_id
_entity_poly.type
_entity_poly.pdbx_seq_one_letter_code
_entity_poly.pdbx_strand_id
1 'polypeptide(L)'
;MLILQRVPSNILSSMQLLLSRIFFHYPPESYTTNLVTFCNEVGISERFFRDIYHHLRAVMSLHEFPSPTLDETIDLERSFFDQNLPSTSRLRHLQTLPRIYGAIAFHHKSFYEFLRDPARSSSFSIITPAIRQNLFDRLIQQHHHYASSYVTQGTKLILRPGIASSSTTLSWPQGSEYVDSWAKALVLLNISSSLSYGQPGFRIFLEGLLASSLQKLTELDYRKYMLGSIMLYGTGVFRTIEGSQFNQIKDYADFDPEALERTRIIRPCHPRLGSSRAIFAFYAVPRRKPSGKKFGLYKFGQGDKSMIWYWEFDKEKRYFREFQTVNYEEAMAFYRAGKSTMWDLDEDEDGSNVEDKDVTQEWQRDNEVQPLVDVEIPSETVGV
;
A
#
# COMPACT_ATOMS: atom_id res chain seq x y z
N MET A 1 -32.52 -7.05 5.32
CA MET A 1 -31.29 -6.45 5.91
C MET A 1 -31.52 -4.95 6.11
N LEU A 2 -31.94 -4.54 7.31
CA LEU A 2 -32.44 -3.18 7.62
C LEU A 2 -31.40 -2.05 7.47
N ILE A 3 -30.10 -2.38 7.50
CA ILE A 3 -29.00 -1.42 7.35
C ILE A 3 -29.08 -0.70 5.99
N LEU A 4 -29.45 -1.43 4.92
CA LEU A 4 -29.46 -0.90 3.55
C LEU A 4 -30.54 0.16 3.29
N GLN A 5 -31.63 0.11 4.06
CA GLN A 5 -32.76 1.04 3.92
C GLN A 5 -32.55 2.36 4.67
N ARG A 6 -31.49 2.44 5.50
CA ARG A 6 -31.24 3.57 6.41
C ARG A 6 -30.07 4.45 6.00
N VAL A 7 -29.29 4.07 4.98
CA VAL A 7 -28.14 4.86 4.53
C VAL A 7 -28.62 5.95 3.57
N PRO A 8 -28.44 7.23 3.91
CA PRO A 8 -28.79 8.33 3.02
C PRO A 8 -27.99 8.26 1.71
N SER A 9 -28.63 8.62 0.60
CA SER A 9 -28.00 8.57 -0.74
C SER A 9 -26.74 9.43 -0.85
N ASN A 10 -26.68 10.54 -0.12
CA ASN A 10 -25.50 11.43 -0.05
C ASN A 10 -24.30 10.82 0.69
N ILE A 11 -24.51 9.78 1.52
CA ILE A 11 -23.46 9.07 2.25
C ILE A 11 -23.08 7.77 1.53
N LEU A 12 -24.06 7.13 0.87
CA LEU A 12 -23.92 5.82 0.25
C LEU A 12 -22.70 5.72 -0.68
N SER A 13 -22.50 6.68 -1.58
CA SER A 13 -21.40 6.62 -2.55
C SER A 13 -20.03 6.62 -1.88
N SER A 14 -19.83 7.45 -0.85
CA SER A 14 -18.57 7.51 -0.11
C SER A 14 -18.37 6.30 0.80
N MET A 15 -19.45 5.79 1.39
CA MET A 15 -19.44 4.54 2.15
C MET A 15 -19.03 3.37 1.27
N GLN A 16 -19.62 3.25 0.06
CA GLN A 16 -19.24 2.22 -0.91
C GLN A 16 -17.78 2.37 -1.34
N LEU A 17 -17.30 3.59 -1.56
CA LEU A 17 -15.92 3.87 -1.93
C LEU A 17 -14.93 3.41 -0.86
N LEU A 18 -15.20 3.76 0.40
CA LEU A 18 -14.38 3.36 1.55
C LEU A 18 -14.38 1.84 1.73
N LEU A 19 -15.57 1.22 1.75
CA LEU A 19 -15.71 -0.23 1.91
C LEU A 19 -15.07 -0.99 0.74
N SER A 20 -15.22 -0.51 -0.50
CA SER A 20 -14.55 -1.06 -1.68
C SER A 20 -13.03 -1.01 -1.53
N ARG A 21 -12.51 0.11 -1.04
CA ARG A 21 -11.08 0.26 -0.80
C ARG A 21 -10.56 -0.71 0.26
N ILE A 22 -11.24 -0.82 1.39
CA ILE A 22 -10.89 -1.78 2.47
C ILE A 22 -10.94 -3.21 1.93
N PHE A 23 -12.01 -3.55 1.21
CA PHE A 23 -12.24 -4.89 0.66
C PHE A 23 -11.16 -5.32 -0.34
N PHE A 24 -10.67 -4.41 -1.18
CA PHE A 24 -9.64 -4.75 -2.17
C PHE A 24 -8.20 -4.73 -1.64
N HIS A 25 -7.98 -4.16 -0.44
CA HIS A 25 -6.65 -4.09 0.15
C HIS A 25 -6.31 -5.31 1.01
N TYR A 26 -7.29 -5.89 1.73
CA TYR A 26 -7.02 -6.98 2.68
C TYR A 26 -7.68 -8.31 2.29
N PRO A 27 -7.00 -9.44 2.54
CA PRO A 27 -7.64 -10.74 2.55
C PRO A 27 -8.64 -10.84 3.72
N PRO A 28 -9.61 -11.77 3.66
CA PRO A 28 -10.70 -11.88 4.65
C PRO A 28 -10.24 -12.13 6.10
N GLU A 29 -8.98 -12.54 6.28
CA GLU A 29 -8.40 -12.99 7.56
C GLU A 29 -7.66 -11.88 8.31
N SER A 30 -7.45 -10.71 7.69
CA SER A 30 -6.81 -9.55 8.33
C SER A 30 -7.88 -8.55 8.76
N TYR A 31 -8.21 -8.56 10.06
CA TYR A 31 -9.34 -7.81 10.61
C TYR A 31 -8.98 -6.42 11.13
N THR A 32 -7.71 -6.00 11.07
CA THR A 32 -7.29 -4.67 11.56
C THR A 32 -6.67 -3.86 10.44
N THR A 33 -7.29 -2.71 10.18
CA THR A 33 -7.09 -1.90 8.98
C THR A 33 -6.83 -0.47 9.42
N ASN A 34 -5.67 0.12 9.06
CA ASN A 34 -5.31 1.50 9.45
C ASN A 34 -6.31 2.50 8.87
N LEU A 35 -7.26 2.92 9.70
CA LEU A 35 -8.46 3.64 9.28
C LEU A 35 -8.14 4.96 8.59
N VAL A 36 -7.26 5.77 9.20
CA VAL A 36 -6.92 7.09 8.71
C VAL A 36 -6.19 7.02 7.38
N THR A 37 -5.39 5.98 7.17
CA THR A 37 -4.77 5.75 5.86
C THR A 37 -5.83 5.56 4.79
N PHE A 38 -6.78 4.64 4.96
CA PHE A 38 -7.85 4.44 3.96
C PHE A 38 -8.71 5.68 3.75
N CYS A 39 -9.07 6.37 4.82
CA CYS A 39 -9.85 7.61 4.70
C CYS A 39 -9.09 8.66 3.89
N ASN A 40 -7.79 8.85 4.13
CA ASN A 40 -6.97 9.77 3.36
C ASN A 40 -6.78 9.32 1.90
N GLU A 41 -6.71 8.01 1.63
CA GLU A 41 -6.61 7.45 0.28
C GLU A 41 -7.87 7.69 -0.56
N VAL A 42 -9.06 7.72 0.07
CA VAL A 42 -10.33 7.98 -0.63
C VAL A 42 -10.87 9.40 -0.43
N GLY A 43 -10.14 10.25 0.32
CA GLY A 43 -10.49 11.65 0.57
C GLY A 43 -11.67 11.85 1.52
N ILE A 44 -11.78 11.01 2.55
CA ILE A 44 -12.80 11.10 3.60
C ILE A 44 -12.19 11.75 4.84
N SER A 45 -12.86 12.78 5.36
CA SER A 45 -12.47 13.43 6.60
C SER A 45 -12.97 12.68 7.83
N GLU A 46 -12.36 12.95 8.99
CA GLU A 46 -12.78 12.36 10.27
C GLU A 46 -14.28 12.49 10.51
N ARG A 47 -14.79 13.73 10.42
CA ARG A 47 -16.20 14.03 10.66
C ARG A 47 -17.10 13.18 9.78
N PHE A 48 -16.76 13.08 8.50
CA PHE A 48 -17.58 12.35 7.54
C PHE A 48 -17.45 10.83 7.71
N PHE A 49 -16.28 10.34 8.12
CA PHE A 49 -16.12 8.95 8.53
C PHE A 49 -16.99 8.63 9.76
N ARG A 50 -17.04 9.50 10.77
CA ARG A 50 -17.88 9.29 11.95
C ARG A 50 -19.36 9.16 11.57
N ASP A 51 -19.83 9.94 10.60
CA ASP A 51 -21.18 9.80 10.04
C ASP A 51 -21.38 8.42 9.36
N ILE A 52 -20.43 7.97 8.54
CA ILE A 52 -20.44 6.63 7.92
C ILE A 52 -20.46 5.54 9.00
N TYR A 53 -19.60 5.66 10.02
CA TYR A 53 -19.49 4.71 11.12
C TYR A 53 -20.79 4.60 11.91
N HIS A 54 -21.48 5.71 12.19
CA HIS A 54 -22.77 5.68 12.87
C HIS A 54 -23.81 4.80 12.15
N HIS A 55 -23.78 4.76 10.81
CA HIS A 55 -24.64 3.88 10.02
C HIS A 55 -24.15 2.42 9.97
N LEU A 56 -22.85 2.18 10.16
CA LEU A 56 -22.22 0.86 10.09
C LEU A 56 -21.90 0.23 11.45
N ARG A 57 -22.14 0.92 12.56
CA ARG A 57 -21.78 0.47 13.92
C ARG A 57 -22.33 -0.90 14.32
N ALA A 58 -23.39 -1.37 13.66
CA ALA A 58 -23.97 -2.68 13.90
C ALA A 58 -23.19 -3.83 13.24
N VAL A 59 -22.27 -3.51 12.31
CA VAL A 59 -21.49 -4.49 11.52
C VAL A 59 -19.99 -4.19 11.53
N MET A 60 -19.57 -3.09 12.15
CA MET A 60 -18.19 -2.62 12.17
C MET A 60 -17.82 -2.08 13.56
N SER A 61 -16.70 -2.56 14.12
CA SER A 61 -16.07 -1.98 15.29
C SER A 61 -15.01 -0.95 14.89
N LEU A 62 -14.89 0.07 15.74
CA LEU A 62 -13.74 0.95 15.76
C LEU A 62 -12.89 0.56 16.96
N HIS A 63 -11.66 0.13 16.70
CA HIS A 63 -10.65 -0.16 17.71
C HIS A 63 -9.74 1.05 17.82
N GLU A 64 -9.93 1.83 18.88
CA GLU A 64 -9.00 2.88 19.25
C GLU A 64 -7.83 2.24 20.01
N PHE A 65 -6.61 2.47 19.54
CA PHE A 65 -5.43 2.07 20.28
C PHE A 65 -4.99 3.22 21.18
N PRO A 66 -4.42 2.93 22.37
CA PRO A 66 -3.76 3.96 23.13
C PRO A 66 -2.72 4.64 22.24
N SER A 67 -2.66 5.97 22.31
CA SER A 67 -1.62 6.73 21.62
C SER A 67 -0.26 6.13 22.02
N PRO A 68 0.54 5.66 21.05
CA PRO A 68 1.84 5.10 21.34
C PRO A 68 2.67 6.18 22.05
N THR A 69 3.36 5.79 23.11
CA THR A 69 4.33 6.66 23.75
C THR A 69 5.46 6.91 22.75
N LEU A 70 5.44 8.10 22.17
CA LEU A 70 6.53 8.61 21.36
C LEU A 70 7.68 8.98 22.30
N ASP A 71 8.91 8.66 21.90
CA ASP A 71 10.13 9.00 22.64
C ASP A 71 10.20 10.52 22.83
N GLU A 72 10.58 10.98 24.03
CA GLU A 72 10.69 12.42 24.36
C GLU A 72 11.69 13.16 23.45
N THR A 73 12.58 12.43 22.78
CA THR A 73 13.52 12.98 21.79
C THR A 73 12.89 13.32 20.44
N ILE A 74 11.62 12.95 20.21
CA ILE A 74 10.90 13.22 18.95
C ILE A 74 10.33 14.63 18.97
N ASP A 75 10.73 15.42 17.97
CA ASP A 75 10.17 16.74 17.73
C ASP A 75 8.87 16.64 16.92
N LEU A 76 7.72 16.83 17.57
CA LEU A 76 6.40 16.69 16.94
C LEU A 76 6.09 17.75 15.87
N GLU A 77 6.82 18.87 15.88
CA GLU A 77 6.68 19.97 14.92
C GLU A 77 7.52 19.73 13.65
N ARG A 78 8.39 18.71 13.65
CA ARG A 78 9.25 18.37 12.52
C ARG A 78 8.81 17.08 11.83
N SER A 79 8.91 17.10 10.50
CA SER A 79 8.63 15.94 9.64
C SER A 79 9.41 14.70 10.05
N PHE A 80 8.76 13.53 9.99
CA PHE A 80 9.34 12.22 10.24
C PHE A 80 10.65 11.97 9.47
N PHE A 81 10.73 12.52 8.26
CA PHE A 81 11.87 12.32 7.36
C PHE A 81 13.04 13.26 7.60
N ASP A 82 12.81 14.36 8.32
CA ASP A 82 13.83 15.37 8.62
C ASP A 82 14.49 15.15 9.98
N GLN A 83 14.01 14.15 10.73
CA GLN A 83 14.60 13.75 12.01
C GLN A 83 15.74 12.75 11.80
N ASN A 84 16.82 12.95 12.55
CA ASN A 84 18.00 12.08 12.56
C ASN A 84 17.78 10.90 13.51
N LEU A 85 16.76 10.08 13.22
CA LEU A 85 16.45 8.89 14.01
C LEU A 85 17.40 7.73 13.66
N PRO A 86 17.90 6.96 14.65
CA PRO A 86 18.56 5.69 14.41
C PRO A 86 17.66 4.73 13.61
N SER A 87 18.24 3.89 12.75
CA SER A 87 17.49 2.96 11.89
C SER A 87 16.55 2.02 12.68
N THR A 88 16.99 1.55 13.84
CA THR A 88 16.18 0.70 14.74
C THR A 88 14.97 1.44 15.31
N SER A 89 15.15 2.69 15.75
CA SER A 89 14.04 3.54 16.21
C SER A 89 13.08 3.86 15.07
N ARG A 90 13.60 4.17 13.87
CA ARG A 90 12.78 4.39 12.68
C ARG A 90 11.92 3.17 12.35
N LEU A 91 12.50 1.97 12.35
CA LEU A 91 11.76 0.72 12.11
C LEU A 91 10.66 0.49 13.16
N ARG A 92 10.97 0.70 14.44
CA ARG A 92 9.97 0.62 15.52
C ARG A 92 8.81 1.59 15.26
N HIS A 93 9.10 2.83 14.87
CA HIS A 93 8.06 3.82 14.59
C HIS A 93 7.21 3.43 13.38
N LEU A 94 7.79 2.85 12.33
CA LEU A 94 7.02 2.34 11.19
C LEU A 94 6.02 1.24 11.60
N GLN A 95 6.32 0.49 12.66
CA GLN A 95 5.43 -0.54 13.21
C GLN A 95 4.37 0.03 14.17
N THR A 96 4.69 1.11 14.91
CA THR A 96 3.80 1.67 15.93
C THR A 96 2.91 2.81 15.41
N LEU A 97 3.41 3.67 14.53
CA LEU A 97 2.64 4.79 13.96
C LEU A 97 1.32 4.35 13.33
N PRO A 98 1.22 3.22 12.59
CA PRO A 98 -0.06 2.75 12.08
C PRO A 98 -1.15 2.57 13.14
N ARG A 99 -0.77 2.34 14.42
CA ARG A 99 -1.71 2.13 15.52
C ARG A 99 -2.33 3.43 16.03
N ILE A 100 -1.68 4.59 15.84
CA ILE A 100 -2.21 5.92 16.23
C ILE A 100 -3.61 6.15 15.65
N TYR A 101 -3.84 5.58 14.48
CA TYR A 101 -4.96 5.91 13.62
C TYR A 101 -6.21 5.06 13.87
N GLY A 102 -6.16 4.20 14.89
CA GLY A 102 -7.18 3.20 15.12
C GLY A 102 -7.24 2.15 14.01
N ALA A 103 -8.01 1.10 14.27
CA ALA A 103 -8.36 0.10 13.29
C ALA A 103 -9.87 -0.06 13.18
N ILE A 104 -10.33 -0.39 11.98
CA ILE A 104 -11.69 -0.90 11.79
C ILE A 104 -11.65 -2.40 11.61
N ALA A 105 -12.66 -3.08 12.15
CA ALA A 105 -12.88 -4.51 11.95
C ALA A 105 -14.37 -4.76 11.67
N PHE A 106 -14.67 -5.80 10.88
CA PHE A 106 -16.04 -6.26 10.70
C PHE A 106 -16.41 -7.25 11.80
N HIS A 107 -17.57 -7.09 12.44
CA HIS A 107 -18.01 -7.99 13.50
C HIS A 107 -18.25 -9.42 13.01
N HIS A 108 -18.69 -9.56 11.75
CA HIS A 108 -19.07 -10.85 11.20
C HIS A 108 -18.59 -11.00 9.76
N LYS A 109 -18.02 -12.18 9.46
CA LYS A 109 -17.69 -12.64 8.11
C LYS A 109 -18.88 -12.53 7.14
N SER A 110 -20.10 -12.70 7.65
CA SER A 110 -21.33 -12.60 6.86
C SER A 110 -21.54 -11.21 6.24
N PHE A 111 -21.07 -10.12 6.88
CA PHE A 111 -21.13 -8.78 6.29
C PHE A 111 -20.12 -8.65 5.14
N TYR A 112 -18.91 -9.18 5.30
CA TYR A 112 -17.92 -9.23 4.22
C TYR A 112 -18.44 -10.04 3.01
N GLU A 113 -19.04 -11.21 3.26
CA GLU A 113 -19.67 -12.03 2.21
C GLU A 113 -20.85 -11.33 1.54
N PHE A 114 -21.65 -10.60 2.32
CA PHE A 114 -22.72 -9.77 1.79
C PHE A 114 -22.19 -8.69 0.84
N LEU A 115 -21.10 -8.00 1.21
CA LEU A 115 -20.47 -6.97 0.37
C LEU A 115 -19.94 -7.54 -0.96
N ARG A 116 -19.47 -8.79 -0.94
CA ARG A 116 -18.93 -9.50 -2.10
C ARG A 116 -20.00 -9.97 -3.08
N ASP A 117 -21.23 -10.17 -2.64
CA ASP A 117 -22.31 -10.71 -3.47
C ASP A 117 -23.21 -9.58 -3.99
N PRO A 118 -23.13 -9.20 -5.29
CA PRO A 118 -23.98 -8.16 -5.86
C PRO A 118 -25.46 -8.51 -5.84
N ALA A 119 -25.82 -9.79 -5.93
CA ALA A 119 -27.21 -10.23 -5.90
C ALA A 119 -27.82 -10.01 -4.51
N ARG A 120 -27.03 -10.21 -3.45
CA ARG A 120 -27.46 -9.94 -2.07
C ARG A 120 -27.38 -8.46 -1.71
N SER A 121 -26.33 -7.76 -2.13
CA SER A 121 -26.07 -6.37 -1.73
C SER A 121 -26.79 -5.32 -2.55
N SER A 122 -27.24 -5.65 -3.77
CA SER A 122 -28.04 -4.78 -4.62
C SER A 122 -27.40 -3.38 -4.75
N SER A 123 -28.14 -2.30 -4.40
CA SER A 123 -27.68 -0.91 -4.45
C SER A 123 -26.46 -0.62 -3.55
N PHE A 124 -26.16 -1.48 -2.58
CA PHE A 124 -25.02 -1.34 -1.67
C PHE A 124 -23.77 -2.07 -2.15
N SER A 125 -23.83 -2.78 -3.28
CA SER A 125 -22.71 -3.55 -3.80
C SER A 125 -21.45 -2.69 -4.00
N ILE A 126 -20.32 -3.18 -3.51
CA ILE A 126 -19.02 -2.49 -3.57
C ILE A 126 -18.10 -3.02 -4.67
N ILE A 127 -18.55 -4.03 -5.42
CA ILE A 127 -17.76 -4.69 -6.46
C ILE A 127 -18.29 -4.47 -7.89
N THR A 128 -19.29 -3.61 -8.06
CA THR A 128 -19.83 -3.29 -9.40
C THR A 128 -18.77 -2.57 -10.26
N PRO A 129 -18.85 -2.66 -11.60
CA PRO A 129 -17.92 -1.95 -12.48
C PRO A 129 -17.88 -0.44 -12.24
N ALA A 130 -19.04 0.17 -11.92
CA ALA A 130 -19.13 1.59 -11.62
C ALA A 130 -18.38 1.97 -10.33
N ILE A 131 -18.50 1.17 -9.26
CA ILE A 131 -17.76 1.41 -8.02
C ILE A 131 -16.26 1.21 -8.23
N ARG A 132 -15.85 0.20 -8.99
CA ARG A 132 -14.43 0.00 -9.34
C ARG A 132 -13.85 1.18 -10.13
N GLN A 133 -14.59 1.69 -11.12
CA GLN A 133 -14.19 2.86 -11.89
C GLN A 133 -14.10 4.10 -10.98
N ASN A 134 -15.06 4.32 -10.09
CA ASN A 134 -15.05 5.42 -9.13
C ASN A 134 -13.87 5.33 -8.16
N LEU A 135 -13.57 4.13 -7.65
CA LEU A 135 -12.40 3.90 -6.79
C LEU A 135 -11.11 4.18 -7.54
N PHE A 136 -10.96 3.64 -8.75
CA PHE A 136 -9.80 3.89 -9.60
C PHE A 136 -9.59 5.39 -9.85
N ASP A 137 -10.63 6.10 -10.28
CA ASP A 137 -10.55 7.54 -10.55
C ASP A 137 -10.24 8.35 -9.30
N ARG A 138 -10.79 7.95 -8.14
CA ARG A 138 -10.46 8.58 -6.87
C ARG A 138 -9.00 8.37 -6.49
N LEU A 139 -8.48 7.16 -6.63
CA LEU A 139 -7.09 6.84 -6.33
C LEU A 139 -6.13 7.61 -7.25
N ILE A 140 -6.44 7.71 -8.55
CA ILE A 140 -5.67 8.56 -9.49
C ILE A 140 -5.68 10.02 -9.02
N GLN A 141 -6.85 10.56 -8.69
CA GLN A 141 -6.99 11.95 -8.21
C GLN A 141 -6.16 12.18 -6.94
N GLN A 142 -6.26 11.28 -5.96
CA GLN A 142 -5.55 11.39 -4.70
C GLN A 142 -4.04 11.22 -4.88
N HIS A 143 -3.60 10.32 -5.76
CA HIS A 143 -2.20 10.23 -6.15
C HIS A 143 -1.69 11.57 -6.67
N HIS A 144 -2.39 12.21 -7.61
CA HIS A 144 -1.97 13.50 -8.15
C HIS A 144 -1.94 14.59 -7.07
N HIS A 145 -2.95 14.63 -6.20
CA HIS A 145 -3.02 15.55 -5.06
C HIS A 145 -1.79 15.42 -4.17
N TYR A 146 -1.51 14.23 -3.63
CA TYR A 146 -0.37 14.01 -2.74
C TYR A 146 0.97 14.17 -3.47
N ALA A 147 1.12 13.63 -4.69
CA ALA A 147 2.35 13.79 -5.47
C ALA A 147 2.64 15.25 -5.81
N SER A 148 1.62 16.08 -6.04
CA SER A 148 1.80 17.51 -6.29
C SER A 148 2.29 18.26 -5.05
N SER A 149 2.03 17.75 -3.86
CA SER A 149 2.47 18.40 -2.62
C SER A 149 3.96 18.19 -2.31
N TYR A 150 4.65 17.35 -3.09
CA TYR A 150 6.08 17.10 -2.97
C TYR A 150 6.86 17.65 -4.17
N VAL A 151 8.11 18.03 -3.91
CA VAL A 151 9.15 18.23 -4.93
C VAL A 151 10.30 17.28 -4.66
N THR A 152 11.04 16.94 -5.72
CA THR A 152 12.20 16.05 -5.63
C THR A 152 13.46 16.87 -5.40
N GLN A 153 14.26 16.50 -4.39
CA GLN A 153 15.58 17.09 -4.14
C GLN A 153 16.59 15.96 -4.02
N GLY A 154 17.33 15.69 -5.11
CA GLY A 154 18.18 14.51 -5.22
C GLY A 154 17.36 13.23 -5.10
N THR A 155 17.66 12.42 -4.08
CA THR A 155 16.98 11.16 -3.74
C THR A 155 15.91 11.32 -2.66
N LYS A 156 15.57 12.56 -2.28
CA LYS A 156 14.55 12.85 -1.25
C LYS A 156 13.29 13.47 -1.85
N LEU A 157 12.17 13.24 -1.16
CA LEU A 157 10.94 14.00 -1.30
C LEU A 157 10.87 15.03 -0.18
N ILE A 158 10.66 16.27 -0.57
CA ILE A 158 10.43 17.38 0.38
C ILE A 158 9.09 18.03 0.04
N LEU A 159 8.44 18.63 1.03
CA LEU A 159 7.23 19.39 0.80
C LEU A 159 7.50 20.53 -0.19
N ARG A 160 6.56 20.76 -1.10
CA ARG A 160 6.65 21.84 -2.07
C ARG A 160 6.66 23.20 -1.34
N PRO A 161 7.50 24.17 -1.78
CA PRO A 161 7.42 25.54 -1.28
C PRO A 161 5.99 26.10 -1.34
N GLY A 162 5.53 26.70 -0.24
CA GLY A 162 4.16 27.22 -0.10
C GLY A 162 3.17 26.25 0.56
N ILE A 163 3.55 25.00 0.83
CA ILE A 163 2.79 24.10 1.70
C ILE A 163 3.37 24.20 3.11
N ALA A 164 2.58 24.72 4.05
CA ALA A 164 3.04 24.98 5.41
C ALA A 164 3.34 23.70 6.19
N SER A 165 2.50 22.67 6.02
CA SER A 165 2.62 21.39 6.73
C SER A 165 1.99 20.25 5.94
N SER A 166 2.33 19.01 6.30
CA SER A 166 1.73 17.81 5.74
C SER A 166 0.22 17.72 6.02
N SER A 167 -0.22 18.24 7.18
CA SER A 167 -1.63 18.31 7.59
C SER A 167 -2.50 19.05 6.58
N THR A 168 -1.96 20.06 5.89
CA THR A 168 -2.69 20.92 4.94
C THR A 168 -3.33 20.13 3.79
N THR A 169 -2.77 18.97 3.45
CA THR A 169 -3.20 18.15 2.31
C THR A 169 -3.91 16.86 2.71
N LEU A 170 -3.86 16.47 3.98
CA LEU A 170 -4.55 15.29 4.48
C LEU A 170 -6.04 15.60 4.66
N SER A 171 -6.90 14.63 4.34
CA SER A 171 -8.33 14.71 4.64
C SER A 171 -8.61 14.49 6.13
N TRP A 172 -7.74 13.73 6.80
CA TRP A 172 -7.79 13.45 8.22
C TRP A 172 -6.38 13.59 8.84
N PRO A 173 -5.95 14.83 9.14
CA PRO A 173 -4.71 15.08 9.86
C PRO A 173 -4.84 14.75 11.36
N GLN A 174 -3.73 14.45 12.01
CA GLN A 174 -3.61 14.22 13.45
C GLN A 174 -3.09 15.44 14.21
N GLY A 175 -2.59 16.45 13.51
CA GLY A 175 -2.17 17.72 14.12
C GLY A 175 -0.72 17.73 14.63
N SER A 176 0.07 16.71 14.31
CA SER A 176 1.53 16.70 14.49
C SER A 176 2.19 16.54 13.14
N GLU A 177 3.14 17.40 12.79
CA GLU A 177 3.85 17.30 11.51
C GLU A 177 4.64 15.99 11.42
N TYR A 178 5.17 15.49 12.53
CA TYR A 178 5.81 14.18 12.59
C TYR A 178 4.89 13.06 12.12
N VAL A 179 3.69 12.99 12.70
CA VAL A 179 2.69 11.96 12.43
C VAL A 179 2.06 12.15 11.03
N ASP A 180 1.74 13.39 10.68
CA ASP A 180 1.09 13.75 9.41
C ASP A 180 2.01 13.59 8.20
N SER A 181 3.30 13.93 8.32
CA SER A 181 4.28 13.71 7.25
C SER A 181 4.46 12.23 6.95
N TRP A 182 4.52 11.38 7.98
CA TRP A 182 4.53 9.94 7.84
C TRP A 182 3.26 9.41 7.16
N ALA A 183 2.07 9.81 7.64
CA ALA A 183 0.79 9.35 7.09
C ALA A 183 0.65 9.75 5.62
N LYS A 184 1.02 10.97 5.29
CA LYS A 184 0.96 11.49 3.92
C LYS A 184 1.84 10.71 2.96
N ALA A 185 3.06 10.39 3.37
CA ALA A 185 3.97 9.56 2.57
C ALA A 185 3.43 8.13 2.42
N LEU A 186 2.89 7.54 3.50
CA LEU A 186 2.30 6.20 3.48
C LEU A 186 1.07 6.14 2.56
N VAL A 187 0.20 7.16 2.61
CA VAL A 187 -0.98 7.26 1.74
C VAL A 187 -0.57 7.35 0.28
N LEU A 188 0.40 8.21 -0.06
CA LEU A 188 0.94 8.28 -1.43
C LEU A 188 1.44 6.90 -1.87
N LEU A 189 2.25 6.25 -1.03
CA LEU A 189 2.83 4.95 -1.31
C LEU A 189 1.77 3.86 -1.52
N ASN A 190 0.77 3.78 -0.65
CA ASN A 190 -0.27 2.77 -0.73
C ASN A 190 -1.17 2.96 -1.97
N ILE A 191 -1.50 4.21 -2.31
CA ILE A 191 -2.23 4.53 -3.54
C ILE A 191 -1.39 4.07 -4.73
N SER A 192 -0.14 4.52 -4.82
CA SER A 192 0.75 4.18 -5.92
C SER A 192 0.96 2.67 -6.03
N SER A 193 1.16 1.98 -4.91
CA SER A 193 1.30 0.52 -4.83
C SER A 193 0.04 -0.17 -5.36
N SER A 194 -1.15 0.27 -4.94
CA SER A 194 -2.43 -0.29 -5.40
C SER A 194 -2.70 -0.08 -6.90
N LEU A 195 -2.10 0.97 -7.47
CA LEU A 195 -2.15 1.29 -8.90
C LEU A 195 -0.94 0.76 -9.68
N SER A 196 0.02 0.13 -9.00
CA SER A 196 1.26 -0.38 -9.58
C SER A 196 1.21 -1.89 -9.77
N TYR A 197 2.06 -2.34 -10.70
CA TYR A 197 2.15 -3.76 -11.02
C TYR A 197 2.59 -4.62 -9.82
N GLY A 198 2.09 -5.86 -9.79
CA GLY A 198 2.49 -6.88 -8.83
C GLY A 198 1.64 -6.92 -7.56
N GLN A 199 0.79 -5.92 -7.34
CA GLN A 199 -0.07 -5.85 -6.16
C GLN A 199 -1.45 -6.47 -6.42
N PRO A 200 -2.06 -7.18 -5.44
CA PRO A 200 -3.39 -7.77 -5.59
C PRO A 200 -4.45 -6.76 -6.04
N GLY A 201 -4.39 -5.53 -5.50
CA GLY A 201 -5.30 -4.43 -5.85
C GLY A 201 -5.28 -4.05 -7.33
N PHE A 202 -4.12 -4.18 -7.99
CA PHE A 202 -3.96 -3.79 -9.40
C PHE A 202 -4.68 -4.74 -10.36
N ARG A 203 -4.69 -6.06 -10.05
CA ARG A 203 -5.36 -7.07 -10.88
C ARG A 203 -6.86 -6.79 -11.03
N ILE A 204 -7.50 -6.33 -9.95
CA ILE A 204 -8.92 -5.98 -9.92
C ILE A 204 -9.25 -4.88 -10.94
N PHE A 205 -8.35 -3.91 -11.13
CA PHE A 205 -8.50 -2.84 -12.10
C PHE A 205 -8.23 -3.32 -13.53
N LEU A 206 -7.20 -4.15 -13.73
CA LEU A 206 -6.89 -4.72 -15.04
C LEU A 206 -8.04 -5.55 -15.62
N GLU A 207 -8.68 -6.37 -14.78
CA GLU A 207 -9.77 -7.26 -15.21
C GLU A 207 -11.12 -6.54 -15.33
N GLY A 208 -11.29 -5.43 -14.60
CA GLY A 208 -12.59 -4.77 -14.43
C GLY A 208 -12.78 -3.45 -15.17
N LEU A 209 -11.72 -2.84 -15.69
CA LEU A 209 -11.76 -1.50 -16.31
C LEU A 209 -11.51 -1.54 -17.81
N LEU A 210 -12.03 -0.52 -18.51
CA LEU A 210 -11.74 -0.30 -19.91
C LEU A 210 -10.28 0.11 -20.10
N ALA A 211 -9.68 -0.32 -21.21
CA ALA A 211 -8.29 0.02 -21.56
C ALA A 211 -8.06 1.54 -21.61
N SER A 212 -9.07 2.33 -22.00
CA SER A 212 -9.01 3.81 -21.99
C SER A 212 -8.87 4.38 -20.58
N SER A 213 -9.56 3.82 -19.58
CA SER A 213 -9.42 4.23 -18.17
C SER A 213 -8.01 3.94 -17.66
N LEU A 214 -7.46 2.77 -18.00
CA LEU A 214 -6.12 2.35 -17.59
C LEU A 214 -5.01 3.26 -18.15
N GLN A 215 -5.25 4.02 -19.22
CA GLN A 215 -4.26 4.98 -19.74
C GLN A 215 -3.91 6.08 -18.74
N LYS A 216 -4.80 6.41 -17.79
CA LYS A 216 -4.53 7.37 -16.70
C LYS A 216 -3.33 6.97 -15.85
N LEU A 217 -3.00 5.68 -15.79
CA LEU A 217 -1.81 5.19 -15.07
C LEU A 217 -0.51 5.77 -15.65
N THR A 218 -0.49 6.13 -16.94
CA THR A 218 0.70 6.74 -17.55
C THR A 218 1.03 8.14 -17.01
N GLU A 219 0.08 8.78 -16.32
CA GLU A 219 0.20 10.14 -15.77
C GLU A 219 0.73 10.16 -14.33
N LEU A 220 0.81 8.99 -13.69
CA LEU A 220 1.29 8.82 -12.32
C LEU A 220 2.74 9.26 -12.17
N ASP A 221 3.06 9.75 -10.98
CA ASP A 221 4.41 10.15 -10.58
C ASP A 221 5.16 8.97 -9.95
N TYR A 222 5.53 8.01 -10.79
CA TYR A 222 6.24 6.80 -10.38
C TYR A 222 7.60 7.10 -9.74
N ARG A 223 8.24 8.20 -10.16
CA ARG A 223 9.47 8.69 -9.52
C ARG A 223 9.23 9.02 -8.06
N LYS A 224 8.17 9.79 -7.74
CA LYS A 224 7.86 10.11 -6.34
C LYS A 224 7.40 8.89 -5.56
N TYR A 225 6.62 7.99 -6.15
CA TYR A 225 6.31 6.71 -5.53
C TYR A 225 7.58 5.98 -5.06
N MET A 226 8.55 5.80 -5.96
CA MET A 226 9.79 5.08 -5.67
C MET A 226 10.63 5.79 -4.61
N LEU A 227 10.79 7.12 -4.70
CA LEU A 227 11.52 7.87 -3.67
C LEU A 227 10.82 7.81 -2.31
N GLY A 228 9.48 7.86 -2.27
CA GLY A 228 8.70 7.68 -1.06
C GLY A 228 8.88 6.28 -0.45
N SER A 229 8.89 5.24 -1.28
CA SER A 229 9.20 3.85 -0.88
C SER A 229 10.58 3.75 -0.22
N ILE A 230 11.60 4.36 -0.83
CA ILE A 230 12.96 4.38 -0.28
C ILE A 230 13.00 5.14 1.05
N MET A 231 12.32 6.28 1.16
CA MET A 231 12.29 7.07 2.39
C MET A 231 11.58 6.35 3.55
N LEU A 232 10.52 5.59 3.26
CA LEU A 232 9.77 4.86 4.28
C LEU A 232 10.43 3.52 4.63
N TYR A 233 10.91 2.75 3.66
CA TYR A 233 11.34 1.35 3.86
C TYR A 233 12.82 1.07 3.58
N GLY A 234 13.57 2.05 3.09
CA GLY A 234 14.96 1.86 2.63
C GLY A 234 15.95 1.46 3.71
N THR A 235 15.56 1.55 4.99
CA THR A 235 16.33 1.03 6.13
C THR A 235 15.81 -0.35 6.54
N GLY A 236 16.16 -1.41 5.80
CA GLY A 236 16.07 -2.80 6.31
C GLY A 236 15.10 -3.75 5.60
N VAL A 237 14.11 -3.27 4.83
CA VAL A 237 13.15 -4.16 4.13
C VAL A 237 13.56 -4.38 2.66
N PHE A 238 14.17 -3.37 2.05
CA PHE A 238 14.68 -3.42 0.70
C PHE A 238 16.12 -2.93 0.68
N ARG A 239 16.97 -3.52 -0.17
CA ARG A 239 18.27 -2.91 -0.45
C ARG A 239 18.03 -1.68 -1.30
N THR A 240 18.37 -0.51 -0.75
CA THR A 240 18.23 0.78 -1.43
C THR A 240 19.58 1.44 -1.61
N ILE A 241 19.84 1.92 -2.83
CA ILE A 241 21.11 2.56 -3.20
C ILE A 241 20.80 3.70 -4.15
N GLU A 242 21.17 4.92 -3.74
CA GLU A 242 21.15 6.12 -4.59
C GLU A 242 19.86 6.28 -5.42
N GLY A 243 18.70 6.15 -4.78
CA GLY A 243 17.40 6.28 -5.48
C GLY A 243 16.99 5.05 -6.29
N SER A 244 17.56 3.88 -5.99
CA SER A 244 17.20 2.58 -6.58
C SER A 244 16.72 1.62 -5.50
N GLN A 245 15.74 0.78 -5.83
CA GLN A 245 15.20 -0.27 -4.97
C GLN A 245 15.40 -1.63 -5.63
N PHE A 246 15.98 -2.60 -4.92
CA PHE A 246 16.28 -3.94 -5.42
C PHE A 246 15.45 -4.99 -4.67
N ASN A 247 14.79 -5.88 -5.42
CA ASN A 247 13.96 -6.96 -4.87
C ASN A 247 14.38 -8.33 -5.45
N GLN A 248 14.25 -9.38 -4.64
CA GLN A 248 14.33 -10.77 -5.06
C GLN A 248 13.11 -11.52 -4.59
N ILE A 249 12.54 -12.34 -5.47
CA ILE A 249 11.41 -13.21 -5.15
C ILE A 249 11.84 -14.65 -5.44
N LYS A 250 11.78 -15.50 -4.41
CA LYS A 250 11.92 -16.96 -4.53
C LYS A 250 10.55 -17.53 -4.93
N ASP A 251 10.53 -18.56 -5.79
CA ASP A 251 9.31 -19.27 -6.21
C ASP A 251 8.21 -18.41 -6.91
N TYR A 252 8.62 -17.59 -7.88
CA TYR A 252 7.67 -16.80 -8.68
C TYR A 252 6.94 -17.65 -9.73
N ALA A 253 5.60 -17.75 -9.65
CA ALA A 253 4.80 -18.62 -10.52
C ALA A 253 4.17 -17.94 -11.76
N ASP A 254 3.78 -16.65 -11.73
CA ASP A 254 2.85 -16.10 -12.75
C ASP A 254 3.19 -14.67 -13.22
N PHE A 255 4.33 -14.47 -13.89
CA PHE A 255 4.75 -13.15 -14.40
C PHE A 255 4.42 -13.04 -15.90
N ASP A 256 3.39 -12.27 -16.27
CA ASP A 256 3.11 -11.90 -17.67
C ASP A 256 3.38 -10.40 -17.92
N PRO A 257 4.61 -10.03 -18.33
CA PRO A 257 4.94 -8.65 -18.68
C PRO A 257 4.27 -8.23 -19.99
N GLU A 258 3.89 -9.16 -20.86
CA GLU A 258 3.28 -8.86 -22.15
C GLU A 258 1.86 -8.32 -21.97
N ALA A 259 1.14 -8.80 -20.94
CA ALA A 259 -0.14 -8.22 -20.55
C ALA A 259 -0.02 -6.72 -20.22
N LEU A 260 1.05 -6.32 -19.50
CA LEU A 260 1.30 -4.90 -19.20
C LEU A 260 1.75 -4.12 -20.43
N GLU A 261 2.61 -4.68 -21.28
CA GLU A 261 3.02 -4.02 -22.52
C GLU A 261 1.79 -3.69 -23.40
N ARG A 262 0.81 -4.59 -23.47
CA ARG A 262 -0.45 -4.39 -24.23
C ARG A 262 -1.27 -3.20 -23.70
N THR A 263 -1.20 -2.89 -22.41
CA THR A 263 -1.88 -1.72 -21.83
C THR A 263 -1.21 -0.38 -22.20
N ARG A 264 0.02 -0.40 -22.73
CA ARG A 264 0.88 0.77 -22.99
C ARG A 264 1.24 1.59 -21.75
N ILE A 265 0.97 1.07 -20.55
CA ILE A 265 1.38 1.66 -19.26
C ILE A 265 2.90 1.61 -19.13
N ILE A 266 3.49 0.49 -19.53
CA ILE A 266 4.94 0.31 -19.63
C ILE A 266 5.39 0.39 -21.08
N ARG A 267 6.60 0.90 -21.27
CA ARG A 267 7.25 0.92 -22.58
C ARG A 267 8.62 0.25 -22.47
N PRO A 268 8.95 -0.70 -23.35
CA PRO A 268 10.30 -1.21 -23.43
C PRO A 268 11.28 -0.06 -23.63
N CYS A 269 12.38 -0.04 -22.88
CA CYS A 269 13.41 0.98 -23.04
C CYS A 269 14.77 0.33 -23.25
N HIS A 270 15.66 1.07 -23.92
CA HIS A 270 17.05 0.69 -24.07
C HIS A 270 17.93 1.88 -23.69
N PRO A 271 18.94 1.71 -22.82
CA PRO A 271 19.68 2.84 -22.23
C PRO A 271 20.44 3.67 -23.27
N ARG A 272 20.84 3.04 -24.38
CA ARG A 272 21.71 3.64 -25.42
C ARG A 272 21.04 3.83 -26.77
N LEU A 273 19.75 3.49 -26.90
CA LEU A 273 19.05 3.57 -28.18
C LEU A 273 17.81 4.44 -28.02
N GLY A 274 17.91 5.70 -28.48
CA GLY A 274 16.80 6.65 -28.42
C GLY A 274 15.70 6.39 -29.44
N SER A 275 15.90 5.52 -30.42
CA SER A 275 14.90 5.25 -31.46
C SER A 275 14.03 4.04 -31.09
N SER A 276 12.71 4.21 -31.20
CA SER A 276 11.74 3.13 -30.97
C SER A 276 12.01 1.92 -31.86
N ARG A 277 12.48 2.11 -33.10
CA ARG A 277 12.84 1.01 -34.02
C ARG A 277 14.04 0.19 -33.53
N ALA A 278 15.06 0.82 -32.97
CA ALA A 278 16.22 0.11 -32.43
C ALA A 278 15.90 -0.59 -31.11
N ILE A 279 15.00 -0.03 -30.30
CA ILE A 279 14.40 -0.71 -29.14
C ILE A 279 13.64 -1.96 -29.60
N PHE A 280 12.73 -1.82 -30.57
CA PHE A 280 12.00 -2.96 -31.14
C PHE A 280 12.93 -4.02 -31.72
N ALA A 281 13.99 -3.65 -32.44
CA ALA A 281 14.98 -4.60 -32.94
C ALA A 281 15.71 -5.35 -31.81
N PHE A 282 16.05 -4.67 -30.71
CA PHE A 282 16.66 -5.28 -29.53
C PHE A 282 15.73 -6.28 -28.83
N TYR A 283 14.42 -5.99 -28.78
CA TYR A 283 13.41 -6.87 -28.17
C TYR A 283 12.85 -7.93 -29.13
N ALA A 284 12.97 -7.75 -30.45
CA ALA A 284 12.53 -8.70 -31.48
C ALA A 284 13.55 -9.81 -31.74
N VAL A 285 14.81 -9.63 -31.33
CA VAL A 285 15.76 -10.75 -31.22
C VAL A 285 15.26 -11.64 -30.08
N PRO A 286 14.96 -12.93 -30.34
CA PRO A 286 14.20 -13.75 -29.40
C PRO A 286 14.82 -13.70 -28.00
N ARG A 287 13.98 -13.42 -26.99
CA ARG A 287 14.23 -13.50 -25.52
C ARG A 287 14.68 -14.89 -25.05
N ARG A 288 15.26 -15.72 -25.92
CA ARG A 288 15.80 -17.05 -25.67
C ARG A 288 17.31 -16.96 -25.75
N LYS A 289 17.95 -16.57 -24.64
CA LYS A 289 19.25 -17.18 -24.35
C LYS A 289 19.00 -18.69 -24.22
N PRO A 290 19.93 -19.55 -24.64
CA PRO A 290 19.77 -21.00 -24.55
C PRO A 290 19.51 -21.55 -23.14
N SER A 291 19.63 -20.72 -22.09
CA SER A 291 19.63 -21.09 -20.66
C SER A 291 18.32 -20.86 -19.90
N GLY A 292 17.15 -20.87 -20.56
CA GLY A 292 15.85 -20.65 -19.86
C GLY A 292 15.66 -19.27 -19.19
N LYS A 293 16.59 -18.34 -19.42
CA LYS A 293 16.71 -17.06 -18.75
C LYS A 293 16.09 -15.92 -19.57
N LYS A 294 15.25 -15.13 -18.92
CA LYS A 294 14.57 -13.97 -19.48
C LYS A 294 14.94 -12.72 -18.69
N PHE A 295 14.89 -11.58 -19.35
CA PHE A 295 15.00 -10.28 -18.68
C PHE A 295 14.15 -9.27 -19.44
N GLY A 296 13.87 -8.16 -18.78
CA GLY A 296 13.19 -7.04 -19.41
C GLY A 296 13.58 -5.73 -18.75
N LEU A 297 13.52 -4.67 -19.56
CA LEU A 297 13.87 -3.32 -19.15
C LEU A 297 12.81 -2.36 -19.68
N TYR A 298 12.09 -1.75 -18.75
CA TYR A 298 10.92 -0.94 -19.04
C TYR A 298 11.02 0.43 -18.41
N LYS A 299 10.27 1.36 -18.98
CA LYS A 299 10.01 2.67 -18.43
C LYS A 299 8.54 2.75 -18.03
N PHE A 300 8.28 3.11 -16.78
CA PHE A 300 6.96 3.47 -16.26
C PHE A 300 6.79 4.99 -16.31
N GLY A 301 5.59 5.46 -16.65
CA GLY A 301 5.26 6.88 -16.69
C GLY A 301 5.93 7.64 -17.84
N GLN A 302 5.75 8.96 -17.83
CA GLN A 302 6.21 9.86 -18.89
C GLN A 302 7.07 11.01 -18.33
N GLY A 303 8.00 11.52 -19.15
CA GLY A 303 8.81 12.68 -18.80
C GLY A 303 9.64 12.53 -17.53
N ASP A 304 9.53 13.52 -16.64
CA ASP A 304 10.22 13.65 -15.35
C ASP A 304 9.60 12.81 -14.22
N LYS A 305 8.37 12.34 -14.42
CA LYS A 305 7.60 11.45 -13.53
C LYS A 305 7.95 9.97 -13.66
N SER A 306 8.76 9.65 -14.66
CA SER A 306 9.04 8.26 -15.02
C SER A 306 10.07 7.60 -14.11
N MET A 307 10.01 6.27 -14.02
CA MET A 307 11.05 5.43 -13.44
C MET A 307 11.40 4.28 -14.39
N ILE A 308 12.59 3.72 -14.22
CA ILE A 308 13.06 2.56 -14.96
C ILE A 308 12.85 1.32 -14.10
N TRP A 309 12.38 0.24 -14.70
CA TRP A 309 12.21 -1.06 -14.07
C TRP A 309 12.96 -2.11 -14.87
N TYR A 310 13.87 -2.79 -14.20
CA TYR A 310 14.56 -3.95 -14.73
C TYR A 310 14.09 -5.19 -13.99
N TRP A 311 13.89 -6.29 -14.70
CA TRP A 311 13.72 -7.60 -14.09
C TRP A 311 14.48 -8.67 -14.86
N GLU A 312 14.82 -9.72 -14.14
CA GLU A 312 15.52 -10.89 -14.62
C GLU A 312 14.91 -12.14 -13.98
N PHE A 313 14.59 -13.11 -14.81
CA PHE A 313 14.00 -14.37 -14.40
C PHE A 313 14.80 -15.52 -14.98
N ASP A 314 15.06 -16.54 -14.15
CA ASP A 314 15.79 -17.73 -14.55
C ASP A 314 15.04 -18.95 -14.04
N LYS A 315 14.39 -19.66 -14.98
CA LYS A 315 13.55 -20.80 -14.64
C LYS A 315 14.35 -21.97 -14.06
N GLU A 316 15.56 -22.17 -14.57
CA GLU A 316 16.43 -23.28 -14.15
C GLU A 316 16.94 -23.05 -12.73
N LYS A 317 17.31 -21.80 -12.42
CA LYS A 317 17.79 -21.40 -11.10
C LYS A 317 16.69 -20.92 -10.14
N ARG A 318 15.42 -20.98 -10.57
CA ARG A 318 14.22 -20.60 -9.79
C ARG A 318 14.31 -19.25 -9.08
N TYR A 319 14.86 -18.22 -9.74
CA TYR A 319 14.85 -16.87 -9.19
C TYR A 319 14.16 -15.86 -10.10
N PHE A 320 13.54 -14.88 -9.44
CA PHE A 320 13.15 -13.61 -10.02
C PHE A 320 13.88 -12.49 -9.26
N ARG A 321 14.54 -11.60 -9.99
CA ARG A 321 15.23 -10.43 -9.44
C ARG A 321 14.77 -9.20 -10.20
N GLU A 322 14.53 -8.11 -9.51
CA GLU A 322 14.16 -6.85 -10.13
C GLU A 322 14.80 -5.66 -9.42
N PHE A 323 14.85 -4.54 -10.12
CA PHE A 323 15.08 -3.26 -9.49
C PHE A 323 14.30 -2.15 -10.19
N GLN A 324 13.96 -1.13 -9.41
CA GLN A 324 13.38 0.11 -9.87
C GLN A 324 14.37 1.24 -9.60
N THR A 325 14.53 2.18 -10.54
CA THR A 325 15.52 3.24 -10.42
C THR A 325 15.20 4.48 -11.25
N VAL A 326 15.73 5.63 -10.82
CA VAL A 326 15.84 6.85 -11.62
C VAL A 326 17.15 6.96 -12.38
N ASN A 327 18.19 6.20 -11.99
CA ASN A 327 19.50 6.17 -12.62
C ASN A 327 19.91 4.73 -12.98
N TYR A 328 19.57 4.31 -14.21
CA TYR A 328 19.81 2.93 -14.65
C TYR A 328 21.29 2.56 -14.73
N GLU A 329 22.17 3.48 -15.16
CA GLU A 329 23.58 3.15 -15.36
C GLU A 329 24.25 2.77 -14.03
N GLU A 330 23.97 3.56 -13.01
CA GLU A 330 24.44 3.33 -11.65
C GLU A 330 23.82 2.08 -11.02
N ALA A 331 22.49 1.94 -11.09
CA ALA A 331 21.80 0.76 -10.56
C ALA A 331 22.29 -0.53 -11.22
N MET A 332 22.53 -0.51 -12.53
CA MET A 332 23.02 -1.66 -13.28
C MET A 332 24.51 -1.94 -13.00
N ALA A 333 25.34 -0.92 -12.79
CA ALA A 333 26.72 -1.10 -12.36
C ALA A 333 26.76 -1.82 -11.00
N PHE A 334 25.95 -1.35 -10.05
CA PHE A 334 25.82 -1.98 -8.74
C PHE A 334 25.26 -3.41 -8.84
N TYR A 335 24.18 -3.61 -9.60
CA TYR A 335 23.56 -4.92 -9.83
C TYR A 335 24.55 -5.95 -10.38
N ARG A 336 25.45 -5.53 -11.29
CA ARG A 336 26.47 -6.41 -11.87
C ARG A 336 27.61 -6.69 -10.91
N ALA A 337 28.08 -5.67 -10.20
CA ALA A 337 29.17 -5.80 -9.23
C ALA A 337 28.80 -6.70 -8.05
N GLY A 338 27.56 -6.57 -7.55
CA GLY A 338 27.08 -7.33 -6.38
C GLY A 338 26.27 -8.59 -6.72
N LYS A 339 26.20 -9.04 -7.98
CA LYS A 339 25.20 -10.05 -8.39
C LYS A 339 25.25 -11.38 -7.63
N SER A 340 26.42 -11.78 -7.14
CA SER A 340 26.59 -12.92 -6.23
C SER A 340 26.24 -12.47 -4.80
N THR A 341 27.05 -11.61 -4.21
CA THR A 341 26.99 -11.28 -2.76
C THR A 341 25.77 -10.48 -2.29
N MET A 342 25.04 -9.82 -3.19
CA MET A 342 23.86 -9.00 -2.86
C MET A 342 22.67 -9.83 -2.37
N TRP A 343 22.68 -11.13 -2.65
CA TRP A 343 21.54 -12.01 -2.42
C TRP A 343 21.87 -13.21 -1.53
N ASP A 344 23.11 -13.28 -1.07
CA ASP A 344 23.66 -14.39 -0.27
C ASP A 344 23.61 -14.10 1.25
N LEU A 345 23.07 -12.94 1.69
CA LEU A 345 23.07 -12.54 3.12
C LEU A 345 21.90 -13.05 3.96
N ASP A 346 21.03 -13.91 3.42
CA ASP A 346 19.88 -14.46 4.16
C ASP A 346 20.14 -15.88 4.70
N GLU A 347 21.36 -16.41 4.59
CA GLU A 347 21.69 -17.78 5.04
C GLU A 347 22.39 -17.86 6.41
N ASP A 348 22.85 -16.75 7.00
CA ASP A 348 23.67 -16.75 8.23
C ASP A 348 23.09 -16.00 9.46
N GLU A 349 21.84 -15.49 9.41
CA GLU A 349 21.16 -14.93 10.60
C GLU A 349 20.23 -15.93 11.32
N ASP A 350 20.47 -17.24 11.14
CA ASP A 350 19.89 -18.29 11.99
C ASP A 350 20.92 -18.63 13.09
N GLY A 351 21.01 -17.79 14.13
CA GLY A 351 22.14 -17.88 15.04
C GLY A 351 22.16 -17.01 16.30
N SER A 352 21.03 -16.50 16.78
CA SER A 352 20.91 -16.18 18.20
C SER A 352 19.49 -16.42 18.68
N ASN A 353 19.31 -17.58 19.32
CA ASN A 353 18.21 -17.87 20.23
C ASN A 353 18.03 -16.72 21.22
N VAL A 354 17.10 -15.83 20.92
CA VAL A 354 16.23 -15.24 21.94
C VAL A 354 14.93 -16.00 21.76
N GLU A 355 14.56 -16.78 22.77
CA GLU A 355 13.29 -17.50 22.81
C GLU A 355 12.15 -16.54 22.48
N ASP A 356 11.68 -16.58 21.24
CA ASP A 356 10.37 -16.09 20.84
C ASP A 356 9.35 -16.97 21.55
N LYS A 357 9.04 -16.61 22.78
CA LYS A 357 7.75 -16.95 23.37
C LYS A 357 6.69 -16.17 22.59
N ASP A 358 6.26 -16.80 21.50
CA ASP A 358 4.86 -16.99 21.15
C ASP A 358 3.94 -15.79 21.37
N VAL A 359 4.30 -14.65 20.80
CA VAL A 359 3.42 -13.47 20.74
C VAL A 359 2.13 -13.81 19.97
N THR A 360 2.15 -14.77 19.05
CA THR A 360 0.93 -15.19 18.33
C THR A 360 -0.03 -16.03 19.18
N GLN A 361 0.45 -16.81 20.16
CA GLN A 361 -0.42 -17.53 21.10
C GLN A 361 -0.94 -16.66 22.25
N GLU A 362 -0.19 -15.63 22.66
CA GLU A 362 -0.67 -14.65 23.66
C GLU A 362 -1.84 -13.81 23.07
N TRP A 363 -1.80 -13.52 21.77
CA TRP A 363 -2.89 -12.85 21.03
C TRP A 363 -4.20 -13.66 20.94
N GLN A 364 -4.14 -14.99 21.02
CA GLN A 364 -5.33 -15.86 21.02
C GLN A 364 -5.88 -16.09 22.43
N ARG A 365 -5.02 -16.12 23.45
CA ARG A 365 -5.44 -16.34 24.85
C ARG A 365 -6.19 -15.14 25.45
N ASP A 366 -5.82 -13.92 25.07
CA ASP A 366 -6.47 -12.71 25.59
C ASP A 366 -7.81 -12.37 24.90
N ASN A 367 -8.21 -13.15 23.89
CA ASN A 367 -9.45 -12.95 23.12
C ASN A 367 -10.47 -14.10 23.25
N GLU A 368 -10.26 -15.06 24.15
CA GLU A 368 -11.33 -15.99 24.52
C GLU A 368 -12.40 -15.25 25.34
N VAL A 369 -13.52 -14.97 24.69
CA VAL A 369 -14.76 -14.53 25.32
C VAL A 369 -15.18 -15.60 26.32
N GLN A 370 -15.01 -15.33 27.62
CA GLN A 370 -15.68 -16.14 28.64
C GLN A 370 -17.19 -16.07 28.41
N PRO A 371 -17.91 -17.20 28.30
CA PRO A 371 -19.36 -17.16 28.32
C PRO A 371 -19.81 -16.56 29.65
N LEU A 372 -20.70 -15.58 29.57
CA LEU A 372 -21.42 -15.03 30.72
C LEU A 372 -22.03 -16.20 31.51
N VAL A 373 -21.47 -16.45 32.69
CA VAL A 373 -22.08 -17.32 33.69
C VAL A 373 -23.35 -16.61 34.17
N ASP A 374 -24.47 -17.34 34.14
CA ASP A 374 -25.75 -16.89 34.66
C ASP A 374 -25.59 -16.39 36.10
N VAL A 375 -25.75 -15.08 36.27
CA VAL A 375 -25.86 -14.48 37.60
C VAL A 375 -27.28 -14.76 38.08
N GLU A 376 -27.41 -15.72 38.99
CA GLU A 376 -28.64 -15.94 39.76
C GLU A 376 -29.02 -14.62 40.46
N ILE A 377 -30.19 -14.10 40.11
CA ILE A 377 -30.83 -12.99 40.80
C ILE A 377 -31.33 -13.52 42.15
N PRO A 378 -30.92 -12.97 43.30
CA PRO A 378 -31.52 -13.34 44.57
C PRO A 378 -32.96 -12.86 44.60
N SER A 379 -33.89 -13.79 44.76
CA SER A 379 -35.28 -13.49 45.08
C SER A 379 -35.34 -12.86 46.48
N GLU A 380 -35.62 -11.56 46.55
CA GLU A 380 -36.06 -10.93 47.78
C GLU A 380 -37.41 -11.53 48.20
N THR A 381 -37.37 -12.19 49.36
CA THR A 381 -38.53 -12.63 50.12
C THR A 381 -39.33 -11.42 50.59
N VAL A 382 -40.54 -11.28 50.04
CA VAL A 382 -41.60 -10.47 50.65
C VAL A 382 -42.05 -11.21 51.91
N GLY A 383 -41.75 -10.64 53.07
CA GLY A 383 -42.36 -11.02 54.34
C GLY A 383 -43.68 -10.28 54.55
N VAL A 384 -44.76 -11.04 54.69
CA VAL A 384 -45.77 -10.87 55.73
C VAL A 384 -45.75 -12.13 56.57
#